data_AF-A0A0V0XRV2-F1
#
_entry.id   AF-A0A0V0XRV2-F1
#
_cell.length_a   1.000
_cell.length_b   1.000
_cell.length_c   1.000
_cell.angle_alpha   90.00
_cell.angle_beta   90.00
_cell.angle_gamma   90.00
#
_symmetry.space_group_name_H-M   'P 1'
#
loop_
_entity.id
_entity.type
_entity.pdbx_description
1 polymer ?
#
loop_
_entity_poly.entity_id
_entity_poly.type
_entity_poly.pdbx_seq_one_letter_code
_entity_poly.pdbx_strand_id
1 'polypeptide(L)'
;MCTYRFEFPRKRLGYLSFDDLCVCCIKMINCWSNRAFEEMDTESDIWLSREFLASIKDAKILCERSTIDDLKMKLNRRLISVLSPAAFIHFKCNNRSFCKAVINTGMELSQGKELREFFVDIFENIITPCHEGRWTKDDLGQFCSELTKEVADILLKLKQDSFLVDIWNRYLDVFTVCVTQML
;
A
#
# COMPACT_ATOMS: atom_id res chain seq x y z
N MET A 1 5.93 17.26 20.02
CA MET A 1 4.82 16.82 19.14
C MET A 1 5.39 16.57 17.76
N CYS A 2 5.43 15.33 17.27
CA CYS A 2 5.91 15.03 15.92
C CYS A 2 4.78 15.30 14.93
N THR A 3 4.80 16.44 14.25
CA THR A 3 3.82 16.76 13.20
C THR A 3 4.34 16.24 11.86
N TYR A 4 3.62 15.32 11.24
CA TYR A 4 3.88 14.89 9.87
C TYR A 4 3.02 15.72 8.92
N ARG A 5 3.66 16.26 7.86
CA ARG A 5 3.00 17.10 6.87
C ARG A 5 3.14 16.46 5.49
N PHE A 6 2.05 15.97 4.94
CA PHE A 6 2.00 15.43 3.58
C PHE A 6 2.05 16.53 2.53
N GLU A 7 2.61 16.20 1.36
CA GLU A 7 2.70 17.10 0.22
C GLU A 7 1.55 16.86 -0.76
N PHE A 8 0.86 17.95 -1.12
CA PHE A 8 -0.25 17.92 -2.07
C PHE A 8 -0.02 18.94 -3.19
N PRO A 9 0.76 18.60 -4.22
CA PRO A 9 0.91 19.47 -5.37
C PRO A 9 -0.45 19.58 -6.10
N ARG A 10 -0.97 20.82 -6.20
CA ARG A 10 -2.30 21.14 -6.76
C ARG A 10 -2.61 20.48 -8.11
N LYS A 11 -1.59 20.22 -8.94
CA LYS A 11 -1.76 19.64 -10.28
C LYS A 11 -2.06 18.13 -10.28
N ARG A 12 -1.63 17.39 -9.26
CA ARG A 12 -1.73 15.92 -9.21
C ARG A 12 -2.95 15.45 -8.41
N LEU A 13 -3.15 16.05 -7.24
CA LEU A 13 -4.16 15.60 -6.28
C LEU A 13 -5.36 16.56 -6.16
N GLY A 14 -5.48 17.53 -7.07
CA GLY A 14 -6.50 18.59 -7.01
C GLY A 14 -7.93 18.12 -7.27
N TYR A 15 -8.14 16.87 -7.70
CA TYR A 15 -9.45 16.28 -7.91
C TYR A 15 -10.03 15.63 -6.64
N LEU A 16 -9.20 15.40 -5.61
CA LEU A 16 -9.63 14.79 -4.35
C LEU A 16 -10.33 15.82 -3.46
N SER A 17 -11.45 15.41 -2.88
CA SER A 17 -12.13 16.19 -1.84
C SER A 17 -11.41 16.06 -0.49
N PHE A 18 -11.77 16.93 0.46
CA PHE A 18 -11.30 16.79 1.83
C PHE A 18 -11.76 15.47 2.47
N ASP A 19 -12.99 15.03 2.18
CA ASP A 19 -13.55 13.80 2.73
C ASP A 19 -12.78 12.57 2.23
N ASP A 20 -12.37 12.55 0.96
CA ASP A 20 -11.52 11.50 0.40
C ASP A 20 -10.20 11.38 1.18
N LEU A 21 -9.57 12.53 1.47
CA LEU A 21 -8.32 12.57 2.24
C LEU A 21 -8.53 12.17 3.71
N CYS A 22 -9.65 12.56 4.31
CA CYS A 22 -10.00 12.16 5.68
C CYS A 22 -10.13 10.65 5.81
N VAL A 23 -10.79 9.97 4.88
CA VAL A 23 -10.90 8.49 4.89
C VAL A 23 -9.52 7.84 4.91
N CYS A 24 -8.61 8.29 4.03
CA CYS A 24 -7.24 7.79 3.97
C CYS A 24 -6.47 8.05 5.28
N CYS A 25 -6.55 9.27 5.81
CA CYS A 25 -5.80 9.67 7.00
C CYS A 25 -6.31 8.96 8.26
N ILE A 26 -7.63 8.78 8.41
CA ILE A 26 -8.22 8.03 9.52
C ILE A 26 -7.73 6.58 9.47
N LYS A 27 -7.70 5.97 8.28
CA LYS A 27 -7.19 4.61 8.11
C LYS A 27 -5.70 4.51 8.49
N MET A 28 -4.87 5.46 8.04
CA MET A 28 -3.47 5.55 8.45
C MET A 28 -3.32 5.64 9.96
N ILE A 29 -4.08 6.52 10.61
CA ILE A 29 -4.02 6.69 12.06
C ILE A 29 -4.37 5.37 12.76
N ASN A 30 -5.42 4.67 12.33
CA ASN A 30 -5.87 3.44 12.97
C ASN A 30 -4.90 2.25 12.78
N CYS A 31 -4.08 2.25 11.73
CA CYS A 31 -3.20 1.12 11.41
C CYS A 31 -1.72 1.38 11.72
N TRP A 32 -1.27 2.64 11.66
CA TRP A 32 0.15 3.01 11.75
C TRP A 32 0.49 3.83 13.00
N SER A 33 -0.49 4.24 13.82
CA SER A 33 -0.23 4.96 15.07
C SER A 33 0.12 4.03 16.23
N ASN A 34 0.66 4.60 17.31
CA ASN A 34 0.87 3.92 18.60
C ASN A 34 -0.39 3.19 19.11
N ARG A 35 -1.60 3.73 18.86
CA ARG A 35 -2.87 3.06 19.24
C ARG A 35 -3.09 1.71 18.55
N ALA A 36 -2.42 1.45 17.43
CA ALA A 36 -2.50 0.16 16.76
C ALA A 36 -1.60 -0.91 17.41
N PHE A 37 -0.66 -0.52 18.28
CA PHE A 37 0.35 -1.38 18.89
C PHE A 37 0.19 -1.54 20.40
N GLU A 38 -0.36 -0.54 21.06
CA GLU A 38 -0.44 -0.46 22.51
C GLU A 38 -1.91 -0.35 22.96
N GLU A 39 -2.27 -1.04 24.03
CA GLU A 39 -3.52 -0.79 24.78
C GLU A 39 -3.40 0.56 25.49
N MET A 40 -3.57 1.63 24.73
CA MET A 40 -3.45 3.00 25.21
C MET A 40 -4.79 3.54 25.66
N ASP A 41 -4.79 4.25 26.79
CA ASP A 41 -5.97 4.97 27.26
C ASP A 41 -6.43 5.99 26.22
N THR A 42 -7.74 6.18 26.09
CA THR A 42 -8.40 7.00 25.07
C THR A 42 -7.99 8.48 25.10
N GLU A 43 -7.45 8.95 26.23
CA GLU A 43 -6.93 10.31 26.44
C GLU A 43 -5.48 10.51 25.97
N SER A 44 -4.77 9.44 25.60
CA SER A 44 -3.37 9.54 25.18
C SER A 44 -3.23 10.16 23.78
N ASP A 45 -2.21 11.01 23.62
CA ASP A 45 -1.82 11.60 22.34
C ASP A 45 -1.60 10.52 21.27
N ILE A 46 -2.00 10.83 20.04
CA ILE A 46 -1.84 9.93 18.89
C ILE A 46 -0.66 10.38 18.04
N TRP A 47 0.26 9.47 17.74
CA TRP A 47 1.35 9.72 16.80
C TRP A 47 1.65 8.48 15.94
N LEU A 48 2.22 8.68 14.76
CA LEU A 48 2.67 7.56 13.92
C LEU A 48 3.78 6.76 14.63
N SER A 49 3.58 5.45 14.72
CA SER A 49 4.51 4.54 15.38
C SER A 49 5.84 4.51 14.64
N ARG A 50 6.90 4.96 15.31
CA ARG A 50 8.27 4.89 14.77
C ARG A 50 8.74 3.45 14.62
N GLU A 51 8.25 2.57 15.48
CA GLU A 51 8.56 1.14 15.45
C GLU A 51 7.95 0.50 14.21
N PHE A 52 6.67 0.76 13.92
CA PHE A 52 6.03 0.34 12.67
C PHE A 52 6.82 0.78 11.44
N LEU A 53 7.10 2.10 11.35
CA LEU A 53 7.83 2.67 10.23
C LEU A 53 9.26 2.13 10.14
N ALA A 54 9.90 1.78 11.25
CA ALA A 54 11.22 1.18 11.25
C ALA A 54 11.18 -0.29 10.81
N SER A 55 10.17 -1.06 11.23
CA SER A 55 10.06 -2.50 10.97
C SER A 55 9.60 -2.83 9.56
N ILE A 56 8.85 -1.96 8.89
CA ILE A 56 8.35 -2.25 7.53
C ILE A 56 9.48 -2.54 6.53
N LYS A 57 10.64 -1.90 6.69
CA LYS A 57 11.81 -2.05 5.83
C LYS A 57 12.58 -3.37 6.03
N ASP A 58 12.23 -4.15 7.06
CA ASP A 58 12.93 -5.39 7.37
C ASP A 58 12.54 -6.54 6.43
N ALA A 59 11.45 -6.38 5.67
CA ALA A 59 11.02 -7.30 4.61
C ALA A 59 11.77 -7.10 3.27
N LYS A 60 13.09 -6.89 3.32
CA LYS A 60 13.96 -6.66 2.13
C LYS A 60 13.83 -7.75 1.06
N ILE A 61 13.46 -8.95 1.48
CA ILE A 61 13.19 -10.11 0.62
C ILE A 61 12.12 -9.82 -0.43
N LEU A 62 11.15 -8.93 -0.14
CA LEU A 62 10.10 -8.54 -1.08
C LEU A 62 10.66 -7.74 -2.28
N CYS A 63 11.80 -7.07 -2.11
CA CYS A 63 12.47 -6.33 -3.17
C CYS A 63 13.33 -7.23 -4.08
N GLU A 64 13.59 -8.48 -3.68
CA GLU A 64 14.41 -9.38 -4.48
C GLU A 64 13.74 -9.71 -5.81
N ARG A 65 14.57 -9.78 -6.86
CA ARG A 65 14.08 -10.04 -8.22
C ARG A 65 13.28 -11.34 -8.31
N SER A 66 13.77 -12.40 -7.66
CA SER A 66 13.12 -13.71 -7.56
C SER A 66 11.73 -13.61 -6.93
N THR A 67 11.61 -12.90 -5.80
CA THR A 67 10.36 -12.70 -5.08
C THR A 67 9.34 -11.92 -5.91
N ILE A 68 9.77 -10.84 -6.57
CA ILE A 68 8.91 -10.07 -7.48
C ILE A 68 8.43 -10.93 -8.65
N ASP A 69 9.32 -11.74 -9.23
CA ASP A 69 8.95 -12.62 -10.36
C ASP A 69 7.96 -13.72 -9.94
N ASP A 70 8.11 -14.29 -8.74
CA ASP A 70 7.15 -15.24 -8.16
C ASP A 70 5.79 -14.56 -7.88
N LEU A 71 5.80 -13.40 -7.22
CA LEU A 71 4.59 -12.63 -6.92
C LEU A 71 3.78 -12.31 -8.18
N LYS A 72 4.45 -11.82 -9.24
CA LYS A 72 3.81 -11.55 -10.54
C LYS A 72 3.17 -12.81 -11.12
N MET A 73 3.85 -13.95 -11.05
CA MET A 73 3.33 -15.21 -11.60
C MET A 73 2.07 -15.64 -10.86
N LYS A 74 2.07 -15.58 -9.52
CA LYS A 74 0.91 -15.92 -8.70
C LYS A 74 -0.26 -14.98 -8.94
N LEU A 75 0.00 -13.67 -8.95
CA LEU A 75 -1.01 -12.65 -9.25
C LEU A 75 -1.61 -12.84 -10.65
N ASN A 76 -0.80 -13.12 -11.68
CA ASN A 76 -1.34 -13.39 -13.02
C ASN A 76 -2.34 -14.57 -13.04
N ARG A 77 -2.13 -15.59 -12.19
CA ARG A 77 -3.03 -16.76 -12.09
C ARG A 77 -4.31 -16.44 -11.34
N ARG A 78 -4.24 -15.58 -10.30
CA ARG A 78 -5.40 -15.18 -9.48
C ARG A 78 -6.25 -14.14 -10.17
N LEU A 79 -5.61 -13.12 -10.74
CA LEU A 79 -6.26 -11.92 -11.27
C LEU A 79 -7.04 -12.16 -12.56
N ILE A 80 -6.71 -13.21 -13.33
CA ILE A 80 -7.42 -13.54 -14.57
C ILE A 80 -8.91 -13.84 -14.35
N SER A 81 -9.27 -14.36 -13.18
CA SER A 81 -10.65 -14.73 -12.84
C SER A 81 -11.41 -13.65 -12.06
N VAL A 82 -10.74 -12.61 -11.59
CA VAL A 82 -11.35 -11.58 -10.72
C VAL A 82 -11.34 -10.17 -11.32
N LEU A 83 -10.38 -9.85 -12.19
CA LEU A 83 -10.33 -8.55 -12.85
C LEU A 83 -11.17 -8.55 -14.13
N SER A 84 -11.67 -7.37 -14.48
CA SER A 84 -12.23 -7.14 -15.80
C SER A 84 -11.19 -7.43 -16.90
N PRO A 85 -11.61 -7.85 -18.11
CA PRO A 85 -10.67 -8.21 -19.18
C PRO A 85 -9.70 -7.08 -19.55
N ALA A 86 -10.16 -5.83 -19.55
CA ALA A 86 -9.33 -4.66 -19.84
C ALA A 86 -8.29 -4.42 -18.74
N ALA A 87 -8.70 -4.43 -17.47
CA ALA A 87 -7.80 -4.27 -16.33
C ALA A 87 -6.77 -5.41 -16.26
N PHE A 88 -7.17 -6.65 -16.53
CA PHE A 88 -6.26 -7.80 -16.54
C PHE A 88 -5.20 -7.71 -17.65
N ILE A 89 -5.58 -7.32 -18.88
CA ILE A 89 -4.62 -7.11 -19.97
C ILE A 89 -3.63 -6.01 -19.60
N HIS A 90 -4.14 -4.89 -19.06
CA HIS A 90 -3.29 -3.80 -18.60
C HIS A 90 -2.33 -4.23 -17.48
N PHE A 91 -2.84 -4.96 -16.48
CA PHE A 91 -2.03 -5.55 -15.42
C PHE A 91 -0.94 -6.44 -16.00
N LYS A 92 -1.27 -7.35 -16.91
CA LYS A 92 -0.31 -8.30 -17.48
C LYS A 92 0.86 -7.61 -18.18
N CYS A 93 0.61 -6.50 -18.86
CA CYS A 93 1.65 -5.68 -19.50
C CYS A 93 2.54 -4.93 -18.49
N ASN A 94 1.99 -4.57 -17.32
CA ASN A 94 2.62 -3.68 -16.35
C ASN A 94 2.88 -4.32 -14.97
N ASN A 95 2.69 -5.64 -14.82
CA ASN A 95 2.62 -6.31 -13.51
C ASN A 95 3.86 -6.08 -12.64
N ARG A 96 5.05 -6.00 -13.25
CA ARG A 96 6.29 -5.72 -12.55
C ARG A 96 6.30 -4.33 -11.94
N SER A 97 5.83 -3.34 -12.69
CA SER A 97 5.77 -1.94 -12.24
C SER A 97 4.77 -1.80 -11.08
N PHE A 98 3.59 -2.40 -11.19
CA PHE A 98 2.61 -2.42 -10.11
C PHE A 98 3.16 -3.08 -8.84
N CYS A 99 3.71 -4.29 -8.92
CA CYS A 99 4.25 -4.98 -7.74
C CYS A 99 5.37 -4.18 -7.07
N LYS A 100 6.29 -3.62 -7.88
CA LYS A 100 7.38 -2.80 -7.37
C LYS A 100 6.90 -1.51 -6.74
N ALA A 101 5.93 -0.83 -7.33
CA ALA A 101 5.38 0.41 -6.79
C ALA A 101 4.84 0.17 -5.38
N VAL A 102 3.98 -0.83 -5.18
CA VAL A 102 3.42 -1.12 -3.85
C VAL A 102 4.50 -1.48 -2.83
N ILE A 103 5.44 -2.35 -3.20
CA ILE A 103 6.50 -2.81 -2.29
C ILE A 103 7.46 -1.68 -1.95
N ASN A 104 7.93 -0.91 -2.94
CA ASN A 104 8.88 0.16 -2.72
C ASN A 104 8.28 1.28 -1.87
N THR A 105 7.03 1.70 -2.15
CA THR A 105 6.33 2.70 -1.32
C THR A 105 6.32 2.28 0.15
N GLY A 106 6.05 1.00 0.45
CA GLY A 106 6.09 0.47 1.82
C GLY A 106 7.49 0.49 2.43
N MET A 107 8.49 -0.02 1.71
CA MET A 107 9.89 -0.06 2.15
C MET A 107 10.47 1.33 2.45
N GLU A 108 9.99 2.34 1.73
CA GLU A 108 10.46 3.72 1.80
C GLU A 108 9.73 4.55 2.86
N LEU A 109 8.60 4.08 3.43
CA LEU A 109 7.86 4.79 4.49
C LEU A 109 8.69 5.17 5.71
N SER A 110 9.74 4.40 6.01
CA SER A 110 10.70 4.70 7.09
C SER A 110 11.43 6.03 6.88
N GLN A 111 11.52 6.50 5.64
CA GLN A 111 12.14 7.76 5.25
C GLN A 111 11.13 8.88 5.38
N GLY A 112 11.41 9.85 6.26
CA GLY A 112 10.48 10.95 6.53
C GLY A 112 10.19 11.86 5.32
N LYS A 113 10.97 11.81 4.24
CA LYS A 113 10.64 12.48 2.96
C LYS A 113 9.58 11.70 2.20
N GLU A 114 9.81 10.42 1.98
CA GLU A 114 8.93 9.53 1.21
C GLU A 114 7.56 9.37 1.91
N LEU A 115 7.53 9.36 3.25
CA LEU A 115 6.27 9.44 3.99
C LEU A 115 5.45 10.69 3.64
N ARG A 116 6.09 11.84 3.37
CA ARG A 116 5.37 13.06 2.96
C ARG A 116 4.86 12.99 1.53
N GLU A 117 5.57 12.26 0.67
CA GLU A 117 5.26 12.09 -0.76
C GLU A 117 4.30 10.91 -1.03
N PHE A 118 3.97 10.10 -0.02
CA PHE A 118 3.12 8.90 -0.11
C PHE A 118 1.89 9.00 -1.04
N PHE A 119 1.05 10.03 -0.87
CA PHE A 119 -0.14 10.21 -1.70
C PHE A 119 0.20 10.56 -3.16
N VAL A 120 1.29 11.30 -3.36
CA VAL A 120 1.80 11.64 -4.68
C VAL A 120 2.35 10.38 -5.36
N ASP A 121 3.12 9.57 -4.64
CA ASP A 121 3.70 8.34 -5.18
C ASP A 121 2.63 7.33 -5.58
N ILE A 122 1.59 7.18 -4.76
CA ILE A 122 0.41 6.38 -5.11
C ILE A 122 -0.25 6.91 -6.38
N PHE A 123 -0.47 8.22 -6.44
CA PHE A 123 -1.15 8.82 -7.58
C PHE A 123 -0.38 8.60 -8.89
N GLU A 124 0.93 8.77 -8.87
CA GLU A 124 1.78 8.62 -10.06
C GLU A 124 1.99 7.17 -10.46
N ASN A 125 2.25 6.29 -9.50
CA ASN A 125 2.69 4.93 -9.79
C ASN A 125 1.55 3.90 -9.82
N ILE A 126 0.36 4.26 -9.35
CA ILE A 126 -0.80 3.36 -9.27
C ILE A 126 -2.02 3.99 -9.94
N ILE A 127 -2.50 5.14 -9.45
CA ILE A 127 -3.78 5.71 -9.90
C ILE A 127 -3.74 6.11 -11.36
N THR A 128 -2.68 6.81 -11.79
CA THR A 128 -2.52 7.25 -13.18
C THR A 128 -2.47 6.03 -14.14
N PRO A 129 -1.63 5.00 -13.91
CA PRO A 129 -1.68 3.76 -14.69
C PRO A 129 -3.04 3.05 -14.66
N CYS A 130 -3.73 3.04 -13.52
CA CYS A 130 -5.06 2.44 -13.40
C CYS A 130 -6.10 3.16 -14.26
N HIS A 131 -6.07 4.50 -14.34
CA HIS A 131 -6.92 5.26 -15.26
C HIS A 131 -6.61 4.95 -16.73
N GLU A 132 -5.32 4.86 -17.10
CA GLU A 132 -4.91 4.47 -18.46
C GLU A 132 -5.43 3.07 -18.83
N GLY A 133 -5.39 2.15 -17.86
CA GLY A 133 -5.93 0.80 -18.00
C GLY A 133 -7.44 0.66 -17.82
N ARG A 134 -8.17 1.76 -17.57
CA ARG A 134 -9.62 1.80 -17.28
C ARG A 134 -10.04 0.88 -16.12
N TRP A 135 -9.24 0.85 -15.07
CA TRP A 135 -9.54 0.07 -13.87
C TRP A 135 -10.73 0.69 -13.14
N THR A 136 -11.60 -0.17 -12.61
CA THR A 136 -12.63 0.25 -11.68
C THR A 136 -12.13 0.20 -10.23
N LYS A 137 -12.86 0.83 -9.31
CA LYS A 137 -12.55 0.70 -7.86
C LYS A 137 -12.61 -0.75 -7.40
N ASP A 138 -13.52 -1.55 -7.97
CA ASP A 138 -13.62 -2.99 -7.67
C ASP A 138 -12.39 -3.74 -8.19
N ASP A 139 -11.96 -3.52 -9.45
CA ASP A 139 -10.74 -4.12 -10.00
C ASP A 139 -9.52 -3.83 -9.11
N LEU A 140 -9.36 -2.58 -8.69
CA LEU A 140 -8.24 -2.17 -7.84
C LEU A 140 -8.34 -2.79 -6.43
N GLY A 141 -9.53 -2.88 -5.86
CA GLY A 141 -9.79 -3.59 -4.61
C GLY A 141 -9.45 -5.08 -4.69
N GLN A 142 -9.86 -5.76 -5.76
CA GLN A 142 -9.52 -7.18 -5.99
C GLN A 142 -8.01 -7.37 -6.15
N PHE A 143 -7.34 -6.49 -6.91
CA PHE A 143 -5.89 -6.51 -7.04
C PHE A 143 -5.19 -6.39 -5.68
N CYS A 144 -5.56 -5.40 -4.88
CA CYS A 144 -4.96 -5.19 -3.56
C CYS A 144 -5.24 -6.35 -2.59
N SER A 145 -6.44 -6.93 -2.63
CA SER A 145 -6.80 -8.12 -1.85
C SER A 145 -5.92 -9.32 -2.19
N GLU A 146 -5.78 -9.64 -3.48
CA GLU A 146 -4.93 -10.76 -3.90
C GLU A 146 -3.44 -10.48 -3.65
N LEU A 147 -2.97 -9.24 -3.83
CA LEU A 147 -1.61 -8.82 -3.48
C LEU A 147 -1.32 -9.04 -1.99
N THR A 148 -2.24 -8.66 -1.11
CA THR A 148 -2.09 -8.82 0.34
C THR A 148 -1.94 -10.28 0.73
N LYS A 149 -2.80 -11.15 0.19
CA LYS A 149 -2.73 -12.60 0.42
C LYS A 149 -1.39 -13.18 -0.03
N GLU A 150 -0.95 -12.84 -1.24
CA GLU A 150 0.28 -13.40 -1.81
C GLU A 150 1.55 -12.88 -1.11
N VAL A 151 1.56 -11.61 -0.67
CA VAL A 151 2.67 -11.05 0.14
C VAL A 151 2.75 -11.74 1.50
N ALA A 152 1.62 -11.91 2.19
CA ALA A 152 1.57 -12.64 3.46
C ALA A 152 2.07 -14.07 3.31
N ASP A 153 1.63 -14.77 2.25
CA ASP A 153 2.06 -16.13 1.91
C ASP A 153 3.58 -16.24 1.70
N ILE A 154 4.17 -15.27 1.01
CA ILE A 154 5.63 -15.22 0.77
C ILE A 154 6.38 -15.04 2.09
N LEU A 155 5.95 -14.09 2.93
CA LEU A 155 6.59 -13.81 4.22
C LEU A 155 6.49 -15.03 5.17
N LEU A 156 5.33 -15.70 5.23
CA LEU A 156 5.14 -16.91 6.03
C LEU A 156 6.01 -18.08 5.55
N LYS A 157 6.09 -18.33 4.24
CA LYS A 157 6.90 -19.45 3.67
C LYS A 157 8.38 -19.32 3.96
N LEU A 158 8.87 -18.10 4.13
CA LEU A 158 10.28 -17.81 4.34
C LEU A 158 10.69 -17.78 5.82
N LYS A 159 9.82 -18.28 6.73
CA LYS A 159 10.00 -18.23 8.19
C LYS A 159 10.30 -16.82 8.69
N GLN A 160 9.80 -15.79 8.02
CA GLN A 160 9.83 -14.45 8.59
C GLN A 160 8.80 -14.38 9.70
N ASP A 161 9.14 -13.61 10.73
CA ASP A 161 8.36 -13.43 11.94
C ASP A 161 6.89 -13.13 11.62
N SER A 162 5.95 -13.74 12.36
CA SER A 162 4.51 -13.42 12.28
C SER A 162 4.30 -11.91 12.41
N PHE A 163 5.17 -11.24 13.16
CA PHE A 163 5.21 -9.80 13.28
C PHE A 163 5.36 -9.08 11.93
N LEU A 164 6.26 -9.51 11.03
CA LEU A 164 6.45 -8.83 9.74
C LEU A 164 5.24 -9.01 8.82
N VAL A 165 4.57 -10.16 8.89
CA VAL A 165 3.31 -10.38 8.18
C VAL A 165 2.26 -9.38 8.65
N ASP A 166 2.14 -9.17 9.96
CA ASP A 166 1.19 -8.21 10.53
C ASP A 166 1.51 -6.76 10.14
N ILE A 167 2.80 -6.38 10.16
CA ILE A 167 3.26 -5.06 9.72
C ILE A 167 2.87 -4.81 8.25
N TRP A 168 3.14 -5.78 7.36
CA TRP A 168 2.82 -5.63 5.94
C TRP A 168 1.32 -5.67 5.65
N ASN A 169 0.55 -6.49 6.38
CA ASN A 169 -0.91 -6.48 6.27
C ASN A 169 -1.49 -5.11 6.66
N ARG A 170 -1.00 -4.49 7.74
CA ARG A 170 -1.43 -3.14 8.15
C ARG A 170 -1.06 -2.07 7.12
N TYR A 171 0.13 -2.16 6.53
CA TYR A 171 0.53 -1.28 5.43
C TYR A 171 -0.40 -1.44 4.22
N LEU A 172 -0.61 -2.67 3.77
CA LEU A 172 -1.42 -2.96 2.59
C LEU A 172 -2.90 -2.65 2.79
N ASP A 173 -3.42 -2.77 4.01
CA ASP A 173 -4.78 -2.36 4.35
C ASP A 173 -4.99 -0.84 4.19
N VAL A 174 -4.06 -0.03 4.71
CA VAL A 174 -4.06 1.43 4.48
C VAL A 174 -3.90 1.75 3.00
N PHE A 175 -2.93 1.11 2.34
CA PHE A 175 -2.67 1.32 0.91
C PHE A 175 -3.94 1.04 0.09
N THR A 176 -4.61 -0.09 0.34
CA THR A 176 -5.86 -0.49 -0.34
C THR A 176 -6.94 0.57 -0.21
N VAL A 177 -7.18 1.06 1.01
CA VAL A 177 -8.18 2.12 1.24
C VAL A 177 -7.78 3.40 0.52
N CYS A 178 -6.50 3.78 0.57
CA CYS A 178 -6.04 5.00 -0.10
C CYS A 178 -6.21 4.91 -1.61
N VAL A 179 -5.75 3.83 -2.24
CA VAL A 179 -5.80 3.72 -3.70
C VAL A 179 -7.23 3.58 -4.22
N THR A 180 -8.12 2.91 -3.49
CA THR A 180 -9.54 2.77 -3.89
C THR A 180 -10.34 4.05 -3.69
N GLN A 181 -10.04 4.83 -2.64
CA GLN A 181 -10.63 6.14 -2.43
C GLN A 181 -10.18 7.13 -3.50
N MET A 182 -8.89 7.08 -3.87
CA MET A 182 -8.28 8.03 -4.80
C MET A 182 -8.49 7.72 -6.29
N LEU A 183 -8.88 6.51 -6.66
CA LEU A 183 -9.25 6.16 -8.05
C LEU A 183 -10.61 6.75 -8.44
#